data_AF-A0A3D0DSL2-F1
#
_entry.id   AF-A0A3D0DSL2-F1
#
_cell.length_a   1.000
_cell.length_b   1.000
_cell.length_c   1.000
_cell.angle_alpha   90.00
_cell.angle_beta   90.00
_cell.angle_gamma   90.00
#
_symmetry.space_group_name_H-M   'P 1'
#
loop_
_entity.id
_entity.type
_entity.pdbx_description
1 polymer ?
#
loop_
_entity_poly.entity_id
_entity_poly.type
_entity_poly.pdbx_seq_one_letter_code
_entity_poly.pdbx_strand_id
1 'polypeptide(L)' 'MTSERADQSATPDNHPQHGHPGATLAAQREAMGWSVEQVAEQLKLAVRQVVAIEAGDYASLPSPAVT' A
#
# COMPACT_ATOMS: atom_id res chain seq x y z
N MET A 1 -20.26 -8.96 32.45
CA MET A 1 -18.93 -9.17 31.86
C MET A 1 -19.15 -9.62 30.41
N THR A 2 -18.97 -8.75 29.42
CA THR A 2 -18.81 -9.19 28.02
C THR A 2 -17.98 -8.14 27.30
N SER A 3 -16.68 -8.42 27.20
CA SER A 3 -15.73 -7.65 26.41
C SER A 3 -15.75 -8.24 25.01
N GLU A 4 -16.72 -7.86 24.19
CA GLU A 4 -16.77 -8.27 22.78
C GLU A 4 -15.86 -7.34 21.96
N ARG A 5 -14.56 -7.61 22.03
CA ARG A 5 -13.56 -7.09 21.08
C ARG A 5 -13.51 -8.01 19.87
N ALA A 6 -14.62 -8.07 19.15
CA ALA A 6 -14.75 -8.72 17.86
C ALA A 6 -15.80 -7.88 17.14
N ASP A 7 -15.39 -6.89 16.36
CA ASP A 7 -15.22 -7.12 14.95
C ASP A 7 -14.53 -5.89 14.34
N GLN A 8 -13.19 -5.86 14.36
CA GLN A 8 -12.45 -5.04 13.40
C GLN A 8 -12.42 -5.86 12.10
N SER A 9 -13.56 -5.92 11.43
CA SER A 9 -13.62 -6.31 10.02
C SER A 9 -12.79 -5.30 9.25
N ALA A 10 -11.53 -5.64 9.01
CA ALA A 10 -10.63 -4.95 8.12
C ALA A 10 -11.06 -5.21 6.67
N THR A 11 -12.23 -4.71 6.30
CA THR A 11 -12.53 -4.44 4.89
C THR A 11 -11.77 -3.16 4.54
N PRO A 12 -10.82 -3.16 3.58
CA PRO A 12 -10.20 -1.91 3.18
C PRO A 12 -11.28 -1.12 2.45
N ASP A 13 -11.93 -0.22 3.18
CA ASP A 13 -12.91 0.70 2.65
C ASP A 13 -12.23 1.57 1.60
N ASN A 14 -12.45 1.23 0.34
CA ASN A 14 -12.08 1.98 -0.85
C ASN A 14 -12.88 3.30 -0.89
N HIS A 15 -12.59 4.23 0.03
CA HIS A 15 -13.14 5.57 0.04
C HIS A 15 -12.37 6.45 -0.94
N PRO A 16 -12.96 6.87 -2.08
CA PRO A 16 -12.28 7.60 -3.16
C PRO A 16 -11.96 9.07 -2.82
N GLN A 17 -12.07 9.48 -1.55
CA GLN A 17 -11.76 10.84 -1.09
C GLN A 17 -10.37 10.96 -0.44
N HIS A 18 -9.73 9.84 -0.11
CA HIS A 18 -8.32 9.82 0.26
C HIS A 18 -7.57 9.25 -0.94
N GLY A 19 -6.77 10.09 -1.61
CA GLY A 19 -5.90 9.63 -2.70
C GLY A 19 -5.21 8.34 -2.28
N HIS A 20 -5.27 7.33 -3.14
CA HIS A 20 -4.71 6.01 -2.87
C HIS A 20 -3.27 6.19 -2.36
N PRO A 21 -2.84 5.44 -1.33
CA PRO A 21 -1.56 5.69 -0.67
C PRO A 21 -0.37 5.64 -1.64
N GLY A 22 -0.54 4.95 -2.77
CA GLY A 22 0.35 5.02 -3.92
C GLY A 22 0.63 6.38 -4.50
N ALA A 23 -0.38 7.22 -4.70
CA ALA A 23 -0.21 8.55 -5.26
C ALA A 23 0.63 9.44 -4.33
N THR A 24 0.41 9.32 -3.01
CA THR A 24 1.22 10.02 -2.01
C THR A 24 2.65 9.49 -1.94
N LEU A 25 2.84 8.18 -2.13
CA LEU A 25 4.16 7.55 -2.19
C LEU A 25 4.96 8.04 -3.41
N ALA A 26 4.32 8.04 -4.59
CA ALA A 26 4.92 8.52 -5.84
C ALA A 26 5.31 10.01 -5.73
N ALA A 27 4.41 10.86 -5.23
CA ALA A 27 4.68 12.29 -5.05
C ALA A 27 5.84 12.54 -4.08
N GLN A 28 5.94 11.79 -2.98
CA GLN A 28 7.07 11.89 -2.05
C GLN A 28 8.38 11.44 -2.68
N ARG A 29 8.35 10.32 -3.42
CA ARG A 29 9.51 9.82 -4.17
C ARG A 29 10.04 10.88 -5.13
N GLU A 30 9.16 11.51 -5.90
CA GLU A 30 9.50 12.58 -6.85
C GLU A 30 10.04 13.83 -6.12
N ALA A 31 9.42 14.23 -5.02
CA ALA A 31 9.87 15.37 -4.21
C ALA A 31 11.26 15.16 -3.59
N MET A 32 11.61 13.92 -3.24
CA MET A 32 12.93 13.56 -2.70
C MET A 32 13.95 13.19 -3.79
N GLY A 33 13.54 13.12 -5.06
CA GLY A 33 14.39 12.66 -6.16
C GLY A 33 14.81 11.19 -6.04
N TRP A 34 13.99 10.37 -5.39
CA TRP A 34 14.25 8.94 -5.20
C TRP A 34 13.76 8.13 -6.41
N SER A 35 14.43 7.01 -6.69
CA SER A 35 13.97 6.04 -7.69
C SER A 35 12.98 5.05 -7.08
N VAL A 36 12.08 4.49 -7.91
CA VAL A 36 11.11 3.45 -7.47
C VAL A 36 11.85 2.25 -6.87
N GLU A 37 13.03 1.92 -7.41
CA GLU A 37 13.89 0.85 -6.92
C GLU A 37 14.41 1.10 -5.50
N GLN A 38 14.80 2.33 -5.19
CA GLN A 38 15.28 2.71 -3.85
C GLN A 38 14.14 2.63 -2.82
N VAL A 39 12.94 3.08 -3.20
CA VAL A 39 11.75 2.94 -2.36
C VAL A 39 11.39 1.47 -2.15
N ALA A 40 11.47 0.66 -3.21
CA ALA A 40 11.23 -0.78 -3.14
C ALA A 40 12.23 -1.48 -2.21
N GLU A 41 13.52 -1.14 -2.30
CA GLU A 41 14.56 -1.65 -1.39
C GLU A 41 14.27 -1.28 0.07
N GLN A 42 13.95 0.00 0.33
CA GLN A 42 13.68 0.52 1.66
C GLN A 42 12.44 -0.13 2.31
N LEU A 43 11.39 -0.37 1.52
CA LEU A 43 10.18 -1.07 1.94
C LEU A 43 10.32 -2.60 1.93
N LYS A 44 11.43 -3.12 1.39
CA LYS A 44 11.68 -4.56 1.14
C LYS A 44 10.59 -5.19 0.27
N LEU A 45 10.08 -4.44 -0.70
CA LEU A 45 9.07 -4.87 -1.65
C LEU A 45 9.72 -5.08 -3.02
N ALA A 46 9.08 -5.87 -3.88
CA ALA A 46 9.48 -5.92 -5.28
C ALA A 46 9.07 -4.61 -5.98
N VAL A 47 9.89 -4.11 -6.92
CA VAL A 47 9.60 -2.88 -7.70
C VAL A 47 8.19 -2.91 -8.31
N ARG A 48 7.78 -4.05 -8.87
CA ARG A 48 6.43 -4.25 -9.42
C ARG A 48 5.30 -4.01 -8.40
N GLN A 49 5.52 -4.33 -7.13
CA GLN A 49 4.54 -4.10 -6.06
C GLN A 49 4.48 -2.63 -5.71
N VAL A 50 5.62 -1.94 -5.65
CA VAL A 50 5.65 -0.48 -5.46
C VAL A 50 4.91 0.21 -6.60
N VAL A 51 5.13 -0.19 -7.85
CA VAL A 51 4.41 0.35 -9.02
C VAL A 51 2.91 0.07 -8.94
N ALA A 52 2.51 -1.16 -8.58
CA ALA A 52 1.11 -1.50 -8.39
C ALA A 52 0.47 -0.68 -7.26
N ILE A 53 1.18 -0.47 -6.15
CA ILE A 53 0.75 0.41 -5.06
C ILE A 53 0.62 1.85 -5.57
N GLU A 54 1.63 2.40 -6.24
CA GLU A 54 1.64 3.75 -6.85
C GLU A 54 0.46 3.95 -7.81
N ALA A 55 0.10 2.93 -8.59
CA ALA A 55 -1.03 2.93 -9.52
C ALA A 55 -2.39 2.68 -8.87
N GLY A 56 -2.45 2.35 -7.57
CA GLY A 56 -3.67 1.94 -6.88
C GLY A 56 -4.17 0.54 -7.30
N ASP A 57 -3.34 -0.24 -7.99
CA ASP A 57 -3.66 -1.55 -8.55
C ASP A 57 -3.37 -2.68 -7.54
N TYR A 58 -3.98 -2.57 -6.36
CA TYR A 58 -3.86 -3.57 -5.28
C TYR A 58 -4.41 -4.94 -5.68
N ALA A 59 -5.26 -5.00 -6.71
CA ALA A 59 -5.81 -6.24 -7.25
C ALA A 59 -4.76 -7.11 -7.97
N SER A 60 -3.68 -6.50 -8.49
CA SER A 60 -2.55 -7.23 -9.10
C SER A 60 -1.44 -7.58 -8.12
N LEU A 61 -1.55 -7.16 -6.85
CA LEU A 61 -0.59 -7.57 -5.84
C LEU A 61 -0.78 -9.06 -5.56
N PRO A 62 0.29 -9.87 -5.62
CA PRO A 62 0.21 -11.28 -5.23
C PRO A 62 -0.25 -11.35 -3.77
N SER A 63 -1.12 -12.33 -3.46
CA SER A 63 -1.69 -12.54 -2.13
C SER A 63 -0.62 -12.34 -1.05
N PRO A 64 -0.92 -11.60 0.04
CA PRO A 64 0.06 -11.35 1.09
C PRO A 64 0.66 -12.69 1.51
N ALA A 65 1.99 -12.78 1.47
CA ALA A 65 2.74 -13.94 1.92
C ALA A 65 2.64 -14.00 3.45
N VAL A 66 1.46 -14.40 3.95
CA VAL A 66 1.24 -14.81 5.32
C VAL A 66 0.88 -16.29 5.27
N THR A 67 1.92 -17.11 5.45
CA THR A 67 1.83 -18.52 5.85
C THR A 67 2.49 -18.61 7.22
#